data_AF-E3LAR4-F1
#
_entry.id   AF-E3LAR4-F1
#
_cell.length_a   1.000
_cell.length_b   1.000
_cell.length_c   1.000
_cell.angle_alpha   90.00
_cell.angle_beta   90.00
_cell.angle_gamma   90.00
#
_symmetry.space_group_name_H-M   'P 1'
#
loop_
_entity.id
_entity.type
_entity.pdbx_description
1 polymer ?
#
loop_
_entity_poly.entity_id
_entity_poly.type
_entity_poly.pdbx_seq_one_letter_code
_entity_poly.pdbx_strand_id
1 'polypeptide(L)'
;MSTQSTNNRTADTTGQPTRRRFGWEQDGVNGGLTSIQLLLLWMTGQGNYARWWGSTFDRREREDVCTEIQEFFQIQGNIRRDTRDINHKILLVRRSYVEAHEFVMHATGNPLTQEPMVLGYARRVCPYWDLLAPVIGPLEYQPVEVIEDNVTLTDPAPSDNDSTNTS
;
A
#
# COMPACT_ATOMS: atom_id res chain seq x y z
N MET A 1 -11.71 -75.13 -14.32
CA MET A 1 -11.62 -73.87 -15.07
C MET A 1 -11.57 -72.72 -14.07
N SER A 2 -10.56 -71.87 -14.25
CA SER A 2 -10.45 -70.48 -13.80
C SER A 2 -10.16 -70.17 -12.32
N THR A 3 -8.93 -69.69 -12.16
CA THR A 3 -8.35 -68.85 -11.11
C THR A 3 -9.04 -67.49 -10.97
N GLN A 4 -8.87 -66.83 -9.81
CA GLN A 4 -8.50 -65.41 -9.61
C GLN A 4 -8.79 -65.03 -8.15
N SER A 5 -7.81 -64.66 -7.32
CA SER A 5 -6.90 -63.49 -7.30
C SER A 5 -7.27 -62.62 -6.11
N THR A 6 -6.36 -62.61 -5.15
CA THR A 6 -6.20 -61.61 -4.08
C THR A 6 -6.29 -60.18 -4.60
N ASN A 7 -6.76 -59.24 -3.77
CA ASN A 7 -6.09 -57.94 -3.66
C ASN A 7 -6.45 -57.24 -2.34
N ASN A 8 -5.47 -57.25 -1.43
CA ASN A 8 -5.33 -56.29 -0.37
C ASN A 8 -5.15 -54.89 -0.99
N ARG A 9 -5.93 -53.91 -0.53
CA ARG A 9 -5.55 -52.50 -0.65
C ARG A 9 -5.61 -51.87 0.73
N THR A 10 -4.44 -51.86 1.36
CA THR A 10 -4.02 -50.85 2.33
C THR A 10 -4.32 -49.46 1.76
N ALA A 11 -5.17 -48.72 2.45
CA ALA A 11 -5.33 -47.29 2.21
C ALA A 11 -4.10 -46.57 2.78
N ASP A 12 -3.07 -46.41 1.94
CA ASP A 12 -2.04 -45.41 2.14
C ASP A 12 -2.68 -44.04 1.91
N THR A 13 -3.16 -43.42 2.99
CA THR A 13 -3.55 -42.01 2.98
C THR A 13 -2.34 -41.21 3.46
N THR A 14 -1.39 -40.99 2.55
CA THR A 14 -0.42 -39.91 2.66
C THR A 14 -1.17 -38.58 2.47
N GLY A 15 -1.90 -38.17 3.51
CA GLY A 15 -2.50 -36.86 3.60
C GLY A 15 -1.40 -35.82 3.79
N GLN A 16 -0.93 -35.25 2.69
CA GLN A 16 -0.11 -34.04 2.72
C GLN A 16 -0.88 -33.02 3.58
N PRO A 17 -0.31 -32.50 4.68
CA PRO A 17 -1.02 -31.56 5.52
C PRO A 17 -1.35 -30.34 4.67
N THR A 18 -2.63 -30.11 4.43
CA THR A 18 -3.11 -28.87 3.85
C THR A 18 -2.58 -27.78 4.77
N ARG A 19 -1.56 -27.03 4.30
CA ARG A 19 -0.99 -25.92 5.07
C ARG A 19 -2.14 -25.02 5.41
N ARG A 20 -2.56 -25.02 6.68
CA ARG A 20 -3.56 -24.10 7.19
C ARG A 20 -3.06 -22.71 6.79
N ARG A 21 -3.83 -22.00 5.96
CA ARG A 21 -3.53 -20.61 5.63
C ARG A 21 -3.79 -19.82 6.90
N PHE A 22 -2.80 -19.78 7.79
CA PHE A 22 -2.83 -18.90 8.94
C PHE A 22 -2.96 -17.45 8.43
N GLY A 23 -3.77 -16.65 9.13
CA GLY A 23 -3.96 -15.24 8.79
C GLY A 23 -2.62 -14.50 8.80
N TRP A 24 -2.55 -13.36 8.09
CA TRP A 24 -1.34 -12.52 8.00
C TRP A 24 -0.78 -12.09 9.37
N GLU A 25 -1.62 -12.11 10.41
CA GLU A 25 -1.30 -11.76 11.80
C GLU A 25 -0.84 -12.96 12.65
N GLN A 26 -0.90 -14.19 12.15
CA GLN A 26 -0.78 -15.41 12.97
C GLN A 26 0.06 -16.51 12.30
N ASP A 27 0.77 -16.18 11.23
CA ASP A 27 1.57 -17.12 10.45
C ASP A 27 3.07 -17.06 10.77
N GLY A 28 3.44 -16.38 11.85
CA GLY A 28 4.81 -16.36 12.36
C GLY A 28 5.31 -17.77 12.70
N VAL A 29 6.49 -18.13 12.19
CA VAL A 29 7.11 -19.44 12.43
C VAL A 29 7.93 -19.39 13.72
N ASN A 30 7.75 -20.37 14.61
CA ASN A 30 8.50 -20.48 15.88
C ASN A 30 8.49 -19.22 16.76
N GLY A 31 7.38 -18.47 16.78
CA GLY A 31 7.27 -17.21 17.50
C GLY A 31 7.97 -16.02 16.83
N GLY A 32 8.44 -16.18 15.59
CA GLY A 32 8.99 -15.10 14.77
C GLY A 32 7.94 -14.12 14.25
N LEU A 33 8.40 -13.14 13.48
CA LEU A 33 7.55 -12.12 12.87
C LEU A 33 6.51 -12.72 11.92
N THR A 34 5.31 -12.16 11.94
CA THR A 34 4.20 -12.55 11.07
C THR A 34 4.34 -11.90 9.68
N SER A 35 3.60 -12.40 8.68
CA SER A 35 3.61 -11.80 7.34
C SER A 35 3.24 -10.32 7.37
N ILE A 36 2.29 -9.89 8.22
CA ILE A 36 1.95 -8.47 8.28
C ILE A 36 3.08 -7.64 8.89
N GLN A 37 3.78 -8.15 9.90
CA GLN A 37 4.87 -7.44 10.54
C GLN A 37 6.05 -7.29 9.57
N LEU A 38 6.36 -8.35 8.83
CA LEU A 38 7.36 -8.32 7.77
C LEU A 38 6.93 -7.39 6.64
N LEU A 39 5.65 -7.39 6.25
CA LEU A 39 5.14 -6.48 5.23
C LEU A 39 5.32 -5.02 5.65
N LEU A 40 4.92 -4.68 6.87
CA LEU A 40 5.05 -3.35 7.41
C LEU A 40 6.52 -2.93 7.50
N LEU A 41 7.39 -3.82 8.00
CA LEU A 41 8.83 -3.57 8.06
C LEU A 41 9.42 -3.25 6.68
N TRP A 42 9.03 -4.03 5.66
CA TRP A 42 9.46 -3.76 4.28
C TRP A 42 8.89 -2.42 3.78
N MET A 43 7.58 -2.17 3.94
CA MET A 43 6.92 -0.94 3.48
C MET A 43 7.50 0.32 4.13
N THR A 44 7.80 0.27 5.43
CA THR A 44 8.39 1.39 6.16
C THR A 44 9.90 1.53 5.93
N GLY A 45 10.52 0.58 5.24
CA GLY A 45 11.89 0.68 4.77
C GLY A 45 12.06 1.84 3.79
N GLN A 46 13.24 2.46 3.80
CA GLN A 46 13.51 3.66 3.02
C GLN A 46 13.22 3.43 1.53
N GLY A 47 12.31 4.22 0.96
CA GLY A 47 11.97 4.21 -0.48
C GLY A 47 11.18 2.98 -0.96
N ASN A 48 10.95 1.98 -0.12
CA ASN A 48 10.28 0.73 -0.54
C ASN A 48 8.82 0.96 -0.94
N TYR A 49 8.06 1.66 -0.09
CA TYR A 49 6.69 2.01 -0.44
C TYR A 49 6.61 2.83 -1.72
N ALA A 50 7.51 3.81 -1.89
CA ALA A 50 7.55 4.64 -3.10
C ALA A 50 7.83 3.82 -4.37
N ARG A 51 8.73 2.84 -4.28
CA ARG A 51 9.03 1.92 -5.38
C ARG A 51 7.83 1.03 -5.73
N TRP A 52 7.15 0.48 -4.73
CA TRP A 52 5.91 -0.26 -4.97
C TRP A 52 4.84 0.66 -5.57
N TRP A 53 4.63 1.86 -5.00
CA TRP A 53 3.64 2.82 -5.44
C TRP A 53 3.82 3.23 -6.91
N GLY A 54 5.05 3.60 -7.28
CA GLY A 54 5.42 4.04 -8.63
C GLY A 54 5.55 2.93 -9.67
N SER A 55 5.62 1.65 -9.28
CA SER A 55 5.68 0.55 -10.25
C SER A 55 4.42 0.53 -11.13
N THR A 56 4.61 0.45 -12.44
CA THR A 56 3.52 0.59 -13.41
C THR A 56 2.55 -0.60 -13.39
N PHE A 57 1.41 -0.43 -14.06
CA PHE A 57 0.45 -1.52 -14.30
C PHE A 57 0.96 -2.52 -15.36
N ASP A 58 2.07 -2.25 -16.04
CA ASP A 58 2.84 -3.34 -16.64
C ASP A 58 3.14 -4.31 -15.49
N ARG A 59 2.56 -5.50 -15.59
CA ARG A 59 2.61 -6.50 -14.53
C ARG A 59 4.03 -6.75 -14.03
N ARG A 60 5.05 -6.55 -14.88
CA ARG A 60 6.42 -6.93 -14.60
C ARG A 60 7.04 -6.15 -13.45
N GLU A 61 7.02 -4.81 -13.47
CA GLU A 61 7.66 -4.01 -12.42
C GLU A 61 7.00 -4.25 -11.05
N ARG A 62 5.66 -4.30 -11.03
CA ARG A 62 4.90 -4.57 -9.81
C ARG A 62 5.16 -5.99 -9.29
N GLU A 63 5.23 -6.97 -10.19
CA GLU A 63 5.52 -8.37 -9.86
C GLU A 63 6.96 -8.54 -9.35
N ASP A 64 7.93 -7.83 -9.91
CA ASP A 64 9.32 -7.84 -9.45
C ASP A 64 9.42 -7.33 -8.00
N VAL A 65 8.76 -6.20 -7.68
CA VAL A 65 8.69 -5.69 -6.30
C VAL A 65 8.00 -6.70 -5.36
N CYS A 66 6.93 -7.35 -5.79
CA CYS A 66 6.24 -8.35 -4.97
C CYS A 66 7.07 -9.64 -4.80
N THR A 67 7.89 -10.00 -5.79
CA THR A 67 8.84 -11.12 -5.71
C THR A 67 9.92 -10.82 -4.70
N GLU A 68 10.46 -9.60 -4.68
CA GLU A 68 11.41 -9.19 -3.63
C GLU A 68 10.79 -9.29 -2.23
N ILE A 69 9.55 -8.84 -2.05
CA ILE A 69 8.86 -8.97 -0.75
C ILE A 69 8.68 -10.45 -0.38
N GLN A 70 8.35 -11.30 -1.35
CA GLN A 70 8.25 -12.75 -1.13
C GLN A 70 9.59 -13.34 -0.66
N GLU A 71 10.70 -12.95 -1.28
CA GLU A 71 12.05 -13.35 -0.86
C GLU A 71 12.37 -12.81 0.54
N PHE A 72 12.02 -11.57 0.84
CA PHE A 72 12.16 -10.97 2.16
C PHE A 72 11.41 -11.78 3.23
N PHE A 73 10.17 -12.21 2.97
CA PHE A 73 9.39 -13.05 3.89
C PHE A 73 10.04 -14.42 4.11
N GLN A 74 10.59 -15.00 3.05
CA GLN A 74 11.25 -16.30 3.12
C GLN A 74 12.56 -16.21 3.91
N ILE A 75 13.36 -15.17 3.73
CA ILE A 75 14.65 -14.98 4.41
C ILE A 75 14.43 -14.61 5.88
N GLN A 76 13.53 -13.67 6.17
CA GLN A 76 13.37 -13.13 7.53
C GLN A 76 12.42 -13.95 8.41
N GLY A 77 11.39 -14.55 7.82
CA GLY A 77 10.32 -15.24 8.56
C GLY A 77 10.20 -16.72 8.24
N ASN A 78 10.90 -17.24 7.22
CA ASN A 78 10.63 -18.57 6.65
C ASN A 78 9.14 -18.75 6.25
N ILE A 79 8.51 -17.67 5.79
CA ILE A 79 7.10 -17.64 5.39
C ILE A 79 7.01 -17.57 3.87
N ARG A 80 6.15 -18.41 3.28
CA ARG A 80 5.83 -18.37 1.84
C ARG A 80 4.46 -17.74 1.61
N ARG A 81 4.44 -16.61 0.91
CA ARG A 81 3.23 -15.94 0.40
C ARG A 81 3.30 -15.80 -1.11
N ASP A 82 2.15 -15.84 -1.76
CA ASP A 82 2.05 -15.62 -3.21
C ASP A 82 2.24 -14.12 -3.53
N THR A 83 2.89 -13.78 -4.63
CA THR A 83 3.15 -12.39 -5.03
C THR A 83 1.85 -11.61 -5.29
N ARG A 84 0.80 -12.28 -5.79
CA ARG A 84 -0.52 -11.68 -5.96
C ARG A 84 -1.19 -11.41 -4.61
N ASP A 85 -1.08 -12.35 -3.68
CA ASP A 85 -1.61 -12.19 -2.32
C ASP A 85 -0.90 -11.04 -1.59
N ILE A 86 0.42 -10.90 -1.80
CA ILE A 86 1.23 -9.77 -1.30
C ILE A 86 0.73 -8.44 -1.86
N ASN A 87 0.65 -8.33 -3.19
CA ASN A 87 0.17 -7.10 -3.82
C ASN A 87 -1.23 -6.71 -3.33
N HIS A 88 -2.13 -7.70 -3.26
CA HIS A 88 -3.48 -7.50 -2.75
C HIS A 88 -3.48 -7.02 -1.30
N LYS A 89 -2.62 -7.58 -0.44
CA LYS A 89 -2.53 -7.13 0.96
C LYS A 89 -2.00 -5.70 1.06
N ILE A 90 -1.01 -5.29 0.26
CA ILE A 90 -0.53 -3.91 0.26
C ILE A 90 -1.66 -2.96 -0.16
N LEU A 91 -2.45 -3.31 -1.18
CA LEU A 91 -3.62 -2.51 -1.59
C LEU A 91 -4.64 -2.36 -0.45
N LEU A 92 -4.92 -3.42 0.30
CA LEU A 92 -5.84 -3.37 1.44
C LEU A 92 -5.29 -2.50 2.58
N VAL A 93 -4.01 -2.64 2.91
CA VAL A 93 -3.33 -1.83 3.93
C VAL A 93 -3.36 -0.35 3.54
N ARG A 94 -2.98 -0.02 2.30
CA ARG A 94 -3.06 1.33 1.75
C ARG A 94 -4.49 1.87 1.82
N ARG A 95 -5.49 1.09 1.39
CA ARG A 95 -6.89 1.52 1.41
C ARG A 95 -7.34 1.90 2.82
N SER A 96 -7.00 1.09 3.83
CA SER A 96 -7.34 1.41 5.22
C SER A 96 -6.69 2.71 5.69
N TYR A 97 -5.44 2.98 5.27
CA TYR A 97 -4.76 4.23 5.56
C TYR A 97 -5.44 5.43 4.88
N VAL A 98 -5.76 5.33 3.58
CA VAL A 98 -6.44 6.39 2.83
C VAL A 98 -7.77 6.76 3.48
N GLU A 99 -8.57 5.76 3.85
CA GLU A 99 -9.86 5.98 4.53
C GLU A 99 -9.69 6.67 5.90
N ALA A 100 -8.71 6.22 6.69
CA ALA A 100 -8.39 6.87 7.96
C ALA A 100 -7.89 8.32 7.75
N HIS A 101 -7.07 8.56 6.73
CA HIS A 101 -6.50 9.87 6.43
C HIS A 101 -7.58 10.86 5.97
N GLU A 102 -8.49 10.44 5.08
CA GLU A 102 -9.65 11.24 4.67
C GLU A 102 -10.51 11.63 5.87
N PHE A 103 -10.78 10.70 6.78
CA PHE A 103 -11.49 11.02 8.02
C PHE A 103 -10.75 12.07 8.86
N VAL A 104 -9.44 11.91 9.07
CA VAL A 104 -8.63 12.86 9.84
C VAL A 104 -8.70 14.25 9.20
N MET A 105 -8.49 14.33 7.89
CA MET A 105 -8.57 15.57 7.12
C MET A 105 -9.94 16.24 7.25
N HIS A 106 -11.03 15.47 7.14
CA HIS A 106 -12.38 16.00 7.29
C HIS A 106 -12.69 16.47 8.72
N ALA A 107 -12.16 15.79 9.74
CA ALA A 107 -12.43 16.09 11.14
C ALA A 107 -11.66 17.33 11.64
N THR A 108 -10.42 17.52 11.20
CA THR A 108 -9.51 18.52 11.80
C THR A 108 -8.99 19.55 10.82
N GLY A 109 -9.12 19.34 9.51
CA GLY A 109 -8.45 20.14 8.49
C GLY A 109 -6.92 20.05 8.52
N ASN A 110 -6.35 19.17 9.36
CA ASN A 110 -4.91 19.01 9.54
C ASN A 110 -4.56 17.51 9.68
N PRO A 111 -3.87 16.90 8.71
CA PRO A 111 -3.54 15.47 8.73
C PRO A 111 -2.53 15.11 9.82
N LEU A 112 -1.84 16.10 10.39
CA LEU A 112 -0.85 15.94 11.47
C LEU A 112 -1.44 16.15 12.87
N THR A 113 -2.77 16.24 12.98
CA THR A 113 -3.46 16.40 14.27
C THR A 113 -3.03 15.35 15.30
N GLN A 114 -2.97 15.77 16.57
CA GLN A 114 -2.70 14.89 17.72
C GLN A 114 -3.93 14.71 18.61
N GLU A 115 -5.12 15.06 18.09
CA GLU A 115 -6.37 14.92 18.84
C GLU A 115 -6.68 13.46 19.19
N PRO A 116 -6.79 13.08 20.48
CA PRO A 116 -6.88 11.68 20.88
C PRO A 116 -8.10 10.93 20.34
N MET A 117 -9.25 11.59 20.23
CA MET A 117 -10.48 10.96 19.73
C MET A 117 -10.39 10.69 18.22
N VAL A 118 -9.86 11.65 17.46
CA VAL A 118 -9.65 11.54 16.01
C VAL A 118 -8.62 10.43 15.72
N LEU A 119 -7.47 10.44 16.40
CA LEU A 119 -6.47 9.39 16.27
C LEU A 119 -6.97 8.02 16.74
N GLY A 120 -7.82 7.98 17.76
CA GLY A 120 -8.48 6.75 18.22
C GLY A 120 -9.38 6.12 17.15
N TYR A 121 -10.08 6.94 16.37
CA TYR A 121 -10.84 6.46 15.21
C TYR A 121 -9.91 6.03 14.07
N ALA A 122 -8.91 6.85 13.73
CA ALA A 122 -7.97 6.56 12.66
C ALA A 122 -7.28 5.20 12.87
N ARG A 123 -6.80 4.92 14.09
CA ARG A 123 -6.19 3.63 14.47
C ARG A 123 -7.17 2.45 14.45
N ARG A 124 -8.47 2.70 14.61
CA ARG A 124 -9.49 1.65 14.49
C ARG A 124 -9.70 1.24 13.03
N VAL A 125 -9.71 2.21 12.11
CA VAL A 125 -9.86 1.99 10.66
C VAL A 125 -8.58 1.44 10.06
N CYS A 126 -7.43 2.02 10.45
CA CYS A 126 -6.10 1.63 10.03
C CYS A 126 -5.27 1.24 11.27
N PRO A 127 -5.23 -0.04 11.66
CA PRO A 127 -4.46 -0.51 12.82
C PRO A 127 -2.97 -0.16 12.77
N TYR A 128 -2.42 0.09 11.59
CA TYR A 128 -1.02 0.42 11.37
C TYR A 128 -0.79 1.91 11.08
N TRP A 129 -1.76 2.77 11.42
CA TRP A 129 -1.74 4.21 11.18
C TRP A 129 -0.38 4.85 11.51
N ASP A 130 0.13 4.62 12.72
CA ASP A 130 1.35 5.27 13.21
C ASP A 130 2.61 4.87 12.42
N LEU A 131 2.62 3.67 11.82
CA LEU A 131 3.72 3.20 10.98
C LEU A 131 3.58 3.69 9.54
N LEU A 132 2.35 3.82 9.05
CA LEU A 132 2.08 4.13 7.65
C LEU A 132 2.03 5.62 7.36
N ALA A 133 1.55 6.45 8.31
CA ALA A 133 1.41 7.89 8.10
C ALA A 133 2.73 8.57 7.67
N PRO A 134 3.90 8.27 8.26
CA PRO A 134 5.16 8.88 7.85
C PRO A 134 5.65 8.48 6.45
N VAL A 135 5.18 7.36 5.90
CA VAL A 135 5.68 6.83 4.60
C VAL A 135 4.68 6.97 3.46
N ILE A 136 3.37 6.83 3.73
CA ILE A 136 2.32 6.97 2.74
C ILE A 136 1.87 8.43 2.61
N GLY A 137 1.71 9.12 3.75
CA GLY A 137 1.20 10.49 3.81
C GLY A 137 1.95 11.46 2.90
N PRO A 138 3.28 11.62 3.09
CA PRO A 138 4.08 12.48 2.23
C PRO A 138 3.99 12.09 0.75
N LEU A 139 3.95 10.80 0.42
CA LEU A 139 4.00 10.36 -0.98
C LEU A 139 2.69 10.64 -1.73
N GLU A 140 1.54 10.45 -1.07
CA GLU A 140 0.23 10.51 -1.72
C GLU A 140 -0.50 11.85 -1.53
N TYR A 141 -0.15 12.60 -0.50
CA TYR A 141 -0.79 13.86 -0.12
C TYR A 141 0.23 14.99 -0.01
N GLN A 142 1.06 15.13 -1.05
CA GLN A 142 1.95 16.28 -1.18
C GLN A 142 1.14 17.58 -1.08
N PRO A 143 1.58 18.55 -0.25
CA PRO A 143 0.97 19.87 -0.24
C PRO A 143 1.03 20.44 -1.65
N VAL A 144 -0.10 20.93 -2.17
CA VAL A 144 -0.08 21.77 -3.36
C VAL A 144 0.70 23.03 -2.98
N GLU A 145 1.94 23.16 -3.45
CA GLU A 145 2.63 24.44 -3.39
C GLU A 145 1.83 25.41 -4.26
N VAL A 146 1.16 26.36 -3.62
CA VAL A 146 0.54 27.48 -4.32
C VAL A 146 1.70 28.27 -4.94
N ILE A 147 1.90 28.10 -6.25
CA ILE A 147 2.72 29.02 -7.03
C ILE A 147 1.95 30.34 -6.98
N GLU A 148 2.38 31.26 -6.12
CA GLU A 148 1.93 32.65 -6.20
C GLU A 148 2.38 33.20 -7.56
N ASP A 149 1.48 33.21 -8.53
CA ASP A 149 1.67 33.88 -9.81
C ASP A 149 1.93 35.37 -9.53
N ASN A 150 3.20 35.75 -9.51
CA ASN A 150 3.62 37.14 -9.41
C ASN A 150 3.37 37.81 -10.77
N VAL A 151 2.09 38.07 -11.07
CA VAL A 151 1.66 38.84 -12.24
C VAL A 151 2.17 40.27 -12.06
N THR A 152 3.31 40.55 -12.69
CA THR A 152 3.82 41.90 -12.80
C THR A 152 2.93 42.61 -13.83
N LEU A 153 1.98 43.42 -13.35
CA LEU A 153 1.22 44.36 -14.16
C LEU A 153 2.19 45.41 -14.72
N THR A 154 2.73 45.17 -15.91
CA THR A 154 3.28 46.24 -16.75
C THR A 154 2.11 46.94 -17.45
N ASP A 155 1.78 48.14 -16.99
CA ASP A 155 0.90 49.09 -17.67
C ASP A 155 1.34 49.30 -19.13
N PRO A 156 0.45 49.19 -20.13
CA PRO A 156 0.72 49.69 -21.46
C PRO A 156 0.47 51.21 -21.51
N ALA A 157 1.50 51.95 -21.91
CA ALA A 157 1.44 53.38 -22.19
C ALA A 157 0.34 53.73 -23.23
N PRO A 158 -0.27 54.92 -23.16
CA PRO A 158 -1.30 55.32 -24.10
C PRO A 158 -0.65 55.71 -25.44
N SER A 159 -1.04 55.03 -26.51
CA SER A 159 -0.71 55.42 -27.87
C SER A 159 -1.93 56.10 -28.48
N ASP A 160 -1.87 57.43 -28.57
CA ASP A 160 -2.82 58.24 -29.33
C ASP A 160 -2.80 57.83 -30.81
N ASN A 161 -3.95 57.44 -31.37
CA ASN A 161 -4.19 57.63 -32.79
C ASN A 161 -5.57 58.24 -33.05
N ASP A 162 -5.50 59.49 -33.48
CA ASP A 162 -6.58 60.31 -33.98
C ASP A 162 -7.03 59.77 -35.35
N SER A 163 -8.33 59.57 -35.56
CA SER A 163 -8.93 59.39 -36.88
C SER A 163 -10.42 59.71 -36.85
N THR A 164 -10.70 60.99 -37.07
CA THR A 164 -11.99 61.58 -37.40
C THR A 164 -12.55 60.93 -38.68
N ASN A 165 -13.74 60.34 -38.60
CA ASN A 165 -14.51 59.95 -39.78
C ASN A 165 -15.70 60.90 -39.90
N THR A 166 -15.70 61.74 -40.93
CA THR A 166 -16.80 62.64 -41.30
C THR A 166 -17.79 61.89 -42.19
N SER A 167 -19.08 62.02 -41.91
CA SER A 167 -20.21 61.50 -42.69
C SER A 167 -20.50 62.32 -43.96
#